data_AF-A0A9E5XBN9-F1
#
_entry.id   AF-A0A9E5XBN9-F1
#
_cell.length_a   1.000
_cell.length_b   1.000
_cell.length_c   1.000
_cell.angle_alpha   90.00
_cell.angle_beta   90.00
_cell.angle_gamma   90.00
#
_symmetry.space_group_name_H-M   'P 1'
#
loop_
_entity.id
_entity.type
_entity.pdbx_description
1 polymer ?
#
loop_
_entity_poly.entity_id
_entity_poly.type
_entity_poly.pdbx_seq_one_letter_code
_entity_poly.pdbx_strand_id
1 'polypeptide(L)'
;MQADVEVRAAFLAVDEADRQYRAARNDAAVAQKAYDEAQRRLRIGRGVERWRPLVQKYFPPELVDQALAVMYCESGGNPDATNSRSSAAGLFQFLRGTWAIASVRAGFGGYSRFDPEANIASAAWLVNYSIRTQHPAGAWGHWSCKP
;
A
#
# COMPACT_ATOMS: atom_id res chain seq x y z
N MET A 1 8.52 -9.65 -61.60
CA MET A 1 9.82 -9.88 -60.93
C MET A 1 10.33 -8.64 -60.21
N GLN A 2 10.56 -7.49 -60.87
CA GLN A 2 11.04 -6.28 -60.17
C GLN A 2 9.95 -5.61 -59.30
N ALA A 3 8.70 -5.53 -59.79
CA ALA A 3 7.57 -5.02 -59.02
C ALA A 3 7.22 -5.89 -57.78
N ASP A 4 7.39 -7.21 -57.86
CA ASP A 4 7.10 -8.13 -56.75
C ASP A 4 8.11 -7.98 -55.59
N VAL A 5 9.36 -7.60 -55.91
CA VAL A 5 10.40 -7.33 -54.93
C VAL A 5 10.10 -6.03 -54.18
N GLU A 6 9.63 -5.00 -54.87
CA GLU A 6 9.26 -3.71 -54.27
C GLU A 6 8.06 -3.84 -53.33
N VAL A 7 7.01 -4.57 -53.73
CA VAL A 7 5.83 -4.83 -52.88
C VAL A 7 6.22 -5.61 -51.62
N ARG A 8 7.11 -6.60 -51.74
CA ARG A 8 7.61 -7.37 -50.59
C ARG A 8 8.46 -6.52 -49.66
N ALA A 9 9.31 -5.65 -50.20
CA ALA A 9 10.11 -4.72 -49.41
C ALA A 9 9.22 -3.73 -48.64
N ALA A 10 8.17 -3.20 -49.28
CA ALA A 10 7.20 -2.32 -48.64
C ALA A 10 6.45 -3.01 -47.50
N PHE A 11 6.02 -4.27 -47.69
CA PHE A 11 5.35 -5.04 -46.65
C PHE A 11 6.24 -5.27 -45.42
N LEU A 12 7.51 -5.63 -45.64
CA LEU A 12 8.47 -5.83 -44.56
C LEU A 12 8.75 -4.53 -43.78
N ALA A 13 8.87 -3.39 -44.47
CA ALA A 13 9.05 -2.10 -43.83
C ALA A 13 7.84 -1.70 -42.95
N VAL A 14 6.62 -1.99 -43.40
CA VAL A 14 5.40 -1.75 -42.61
C VAL A 14 5.34 -2.66 -41.38
N ASP A 15 5.69 -3.94 -41.52
CA ASP A 15 5.73 -4.89 -40.39
C ASP A 15 6.81 -4.51 -39.35
N GLU A 16 7.96 -4.03 -39.81
CA GLU A 16 9.00 -3.51 -38.92
C GLU A 16 8.53 -2.25 -38.17
N ALA A 17 7.90 -1.30 -38.87
CA ALA A 17 7.35 -0.09 -38.27
C ALA A 17 6.24 -0.41 -37.23
N ASP A 18 5.37 -1.37 -37.50
CA ASP A 18 4.34 -1.82 -36.54
C ASP A 18 4.97 -2.46 -35.29
N ARG A 19 6.02 -3.27 -35.46
CA ARG A 19 6.77 -3.85 -34.33
C ARG A 19 7.43 -2.78 -33.47
N GLN A 20 8.08 -1.80 -34.10
CA GLN A 20 8.70 -0.67 -33.39
C GLN A 20 7.65 0.16 -32.63
N TYR A 21 6.50 0.44 -33.26
CA TYR A 21 5.40 1.17 -32.64
C TYR A 21 4.84 0.43 -31.42
N ARG A 22 4.61 -0.88 -31.53
CA ARG A 22 4.13 -1.70 -30.40
C ARG A 22 5.13 -1.74 -29.24
N ALA A 23 6.42 -1.85 -29.53
CA ALA A 23 7.46 -1.80 -28.52
C ALA A 23 7.46 -0.45 -27.77
N ALA A 24 7.48 0.67 -28.53
CA ALA A 24 7.43 2.01 -27.94
C ALA A 24 6.18 2.24 -27.08
N ARG A 25 5.02 1.72 -27.51
CA ARG A 25 3.78 1.78 -26.72
C ARG A 25 3.88 1.00 -25.42
N ASN A 26 4.47 -0.19 -25.45
CA ASN A 26 4.67 -1.00 -24.25
C ASN A 26 5.63 -0.33 -23.28
N ASP A 27 6.74 0.24 -23.78
CA ASP A 27 7.70 0.98 -22.96
C ASP A 27 7.05 2.21 -22.31
N ALA A 28 6.22 2.94 -23.04
CA ALA A 28 5.45 4.05 -22.49
C ALA A 28 4.47 3.59 -21.39
N ALA A 29 3.83 2.43 -21.55
CA ALA A 29 2.94 1.88 -20.52
C ALA A 29 3.72 1.47 -19.25
N VAL A 30 4.91 0.88 -19.40
CA VAL A 30 5.81 0.56 -18.28
C VAL A 30 6.28 1.84 -17.57
N ALA A 31 6.68 2.86 -18.33
CA ALA A 31 7.12 4.14 -17.77
C ALA A 31 5.98 4.85 -17.01
N GLN A 32 4.76 4.84 -17.56
CA GLN A 32 3.59 5.39 -16.89
C GLN A 32 3.33 4.67 -15.56
N LYS A 33 3.39 3.33 -15.55
CA LYS A 33 3.23 2.55 -14.32
C LYS A 33 4.29 2.90 -13.27
N ALA A 34 5.55 3.04 -13.69
CA ALA A 34 6.64 3.43 -12.80
C ALA A 34 6.44 4.85 -12.20
N TYR A 35 5.95 5.79 -13.00
CA TYR A 35 5.58 7.13 -12.54
C TYR A 35 4.44 7.09 -11.51
N ASP A 36 3.38 6.32 -11.77
CA ASP A 36 2.25 6.20 -10.85
C ASP A 36 2.65 5.57 -9.52
N GLU A 37 3.54 4.56 -9.54
CA GLU A 37 4.14 3.97 -8.35
C GLU A 37 5.00 4.98 -7.58
N ALA A 38 5.82 5.78 -8.27
CA ALA A 38 6.62 6.84 -7.67
C ALA A 38 5.74 7.94 -7.05
N GLN A 39 4.68 8.37 -7.74
CA GLN A 39 3.72 9.34 -7.22
C GLN A 39 2.97 8.81 -6.00
N ARG A 40 2.58 7.52 -5.99
CA ARG A 40 1.97 6.88 -4.83
C ARG A 40 2.91 6.90 -3.63
N ARG A 41 4.19 6.54 -3.84
CA ARG A 41 5.23 6.62 -2.79
C ARG A 41 5.43 8.04 -2.27
N LEU A 42 5.43 9.05 -3.15
CA LEU A 42 5.50 10.47 -2.73
C LEU A 42 4.27 10.91 -1.93
N ARG A 43 3.07 10.41 -2.26
CA ARG A 43 1.84 10.72 -1.51
C ARG A 43 1.84 10.11 -0.11
N ILE A 44 2.17 8.83 0.01
CA ILE A 44 2.43 8.15 1.30
C ILE A 44 3.52 8.93 2.06
N GLY A 45 4.59 9.29 1.33
CA GLY A 45 5.67 10.21 1.68
C GLY A 45 5.30 11.33 2.65
N ARG A 46 4.32 12.14 2.27
CA ARG A 46 4.04 13.43 2.90
C ARG A 46 3.37 13.34 4.28
N GLY A 47 2.66 12.26 4.58
CA GLY A 47 1.89 12.12 5.83
C GLY A 47 2.45 11.12 6.82
N VAL A 48 3.01 10.01 6.31
CA VAL A 48 3.28 8.83 7.15
C VAL A 48 4.75 8.45 7.25
N GLU A 49 5.64 8.95 6.40
CA GLU A 49 7.06 8.52 6.40
C GLU A 49 7.78 8.81 7.73
N ARG A 50 7.36 9.85 8.45
CA ARG A 50 7.85 10.12 9.81
C ARG A 50 7.65 8.93 10.76
N TRP A 51 6.68 8.07 10.49
CA TRP A 51 6.37 6.87 11.28
C TRP A 51 7.13 5.63 10.81
N ARG A 52 7.81 5.66 9.66
CA ARG A 52 8.51 4.49 9.10
C ARG A 52 9.46 3.82 10.11
N PRO A 53 10.31 4.55 10.89
CA PRO A 53 11.17 3.90 11.86
C PRO A 53 10.39 3.11 12.92
N LEU A 54 9.25 3.64 13.36
CA LEU A 54 8.39 3.00 14.35
C LEU A 54 7.59 1.84 13.73
N VAL A 55 7.16 1.97 12.48
CA VAL A 55 6.56 0.86 11.72
C VAL A 55 7.57 -0.28 11.55
N GLN A 56 8.82 0.01 11.17
CA GLN A 56 9.90 -0.98 11.02
C GLN A 56 10.25 -1.68 12.33
N LYS A 57 10.00 -1.06 13.48
CA LYS A 57 10.19 -1.69 14.80
C LYS A 57 9.21 -2.85 15.02
N TYR A 58 7.99 -2.78 14.48
CA TYR A 58 6.91 -3.71 14.79
C TYR A 58 6.46 -4.59 13.62
N PHE A 59 6.59 -4.11 12.39
CA PHE A 59 6.23 -4.85 11.18
C PHE A 59 7.46 -5.50 10.54
N PRO A 60 7.32 -6.71 9.97
CA PRO A 60 8.39 -7.28 9.16
C PRO A 60 8.62 -6.44 7.89
N PRO A 61 9.84 -6.42 7.32
CA PRO A 61 10.21 -5.52 6.23
C PRO A 61 9.24 -5.52 5.04
N GLU A 62 8.73 -6.69 4.67
CA GLU A 62 7.81 -6.89 3.55
C GLU A 62 6.41 -6.27 3.75
N LEU A 63 6.05 -5.92 4.99
CA LEU A 63 4.77 -5.28 5.34
C LEU A 63 4.89 -3.78 5.65
N VAL A 64 6.11 -3.22 5.71
CA VAL A 64 6.31 -1.81 6.10
C VAL A 64 5.60 -0.85 5.16
N ASP A 65 5.79 -1.00 3.84
CA ASP A 65 5.15 -0.12 2.86
C ASP A 65 3.63 -0.32 2.81
N GLN A 66 3.17 -1.53 3.10
CA GLN A 66 1.73 -1.83 3.21
C GLN A 66 1.12 -1.14 4.43
N ALA A 67 1.81 -1.19 5.57
CA ALA A 67 1.38 -0.54 6.80
C ALA A 67 1.32 0.99 6.66
N LEU A 68 2.30 1.59 5.99
CA LEU A 68 2.30 3.02 5.69
C LEU A 68 1.16 3.40 4.71
N ALA A 69 0.87 2.57 3.71
CA ALA A 69 -0.26 2.79 2.81
C ALA A 69 -1.61 2.75 3.56
N VAL A 70 -1.82 1.76 4.42
CA VAL A 70 -3.03 1.65 5.25
C VAL A 70 -3.12 2.83 6.21
N MET A 71 -2.05 3.18 6.92
CA MET A 71 -2.02 4.35 7.82
C MET A 71 -2.37 5.65 7.10
N TYR A 72 -1.86 5.85 5.88
CA TYR A 72 -2.18 7.03 5.09
C TYR A 72 -3.66 7.09 4.73
N CYS A 73 -4.25 5.96 4.32
CA CYS A 73 -5.67 5.88 4.01
C CYS A 73 -6.56 6.10 5.26
N GLU A 74 -6.15 5.55 6.41
CA GLU A 74 -6.93 5.62 7.65
C GLU A 74 -6.88 7.00 8.31
N SER A 75 -5.71 7.63 8.38
CA SER A 75 -5.51 8.86 9.16
C SER A 75 -4.70 9.95 8.47
N GLY A 76 -4.15 9.68 7.28
CA GLY A 76 -3.12 10.52 6.67
C GLY A 76 -1.84 10.63 7.52
N GLY A 77 -1.65 9.72 8.50
CA GLY A 77 -0.57 9.78 9.47
C GLY A 77 -0.82 10.67 10.68
N ASN A 78 -2.04 11.18 10.88
CA ASN A 78 -2.39 11.97 12.05
C ASN A 78 -2.67 11.06 13.28
N PRO A 79 -1.84 11.11 14.35
CA PRO A 79 -2.05 10.28 15.52
C PRO A 79 -3.27 10.66 16.34
N ASP A 80 -3.80 11.88 16.16
CA ASP A 80 -4.99 12.38 16.85
C ASP A 80 -6.26 12.24 16.00
N ALA A 81 -6.19 11.54 14.86
CA ALA A 81 -7.33 11.37 13.97
C ALA A 81 -8.50 10.65 14.67
N THR A 82 -9.70 11.21 14.53
CA THR A 82 -10.95 10.63 15.03
C THR A 82 -12.00 10.59 13.93
N ASN A 83 -12.83 9.56 13.94
CA ASN A 83 -14.00 9.48 13.07
C ASN A 83 -15.27 9.98 13.79
N SER A 84 -16.03 10.90 13.19
CA SER A 84 -17.25 11.44 13.80
C SER A 84 -18.45 10.49 13.80
N ARG A 85 -18.40 9.43 12.99
CA ARG A 85 -19.48 8.44 12.80
C ARG A 85 -19.18 7.09 13.44
N SER A 86 -17.99 6.90 14.00
CA SER A 86 -17.59 5.63 14.61
C SER A 86 -16.68 5.87 15.80
N SER A 87 -16.25 4.79 16.46
CA SER A 87 -15.27 4.90 17.55
C SER A 87 -13.82 4.95 17.07
N ALA A 88 -13.57 4.93 15.76
CA ALA A 88 -12.23 4.83 15.18
C ALA A 88 -11.32 6.00 15.61
N ALA A 89 -10.09 5.66 16.00
CA ALA A 89 -9.13 6.62 16.53
C ALA A 89 -7.67 6.23 16.24
N GLY A 90 -6.83 7.26 16.08
CA GLY A 90 -5.39 7.13 15.91
C GLY A 90 -4.94 6.73 14.51
N LEU A 91 -3.65 6.42 14.39
CA LEU A 91 -2.96 6.18 13.12
C LEU A 91 -3.62 5.11 12.24
N PHE A 92 -4.03 3.98 12.84
CA PHE A 92 -4.71 2.87 12.20
C PHE A 92 -6.22 2.82 12.49
N GLN A 93 -6.81 3.93 12.97
CA GLN A 93 -8.26 4.09 13.14
C GLN A 93 -8.95 2.92 13.89
N PHE A 94 -8.33 2.46 14.98
CA PHE A 94 -8.87 1.35 15.77
C PHE A 94 -10.25 1.66 16.34
N LEU A 95 -11.23 0.79 16.10
CA LEU A 95 -12.49 0.77 16.85
C LEU A 95 -12.24 0.41 18.32
N ARG A 96 -13.10 0.89 19.23
CA ARG A 96 -12.91 0.75 20.68
C ARG A 96 -12.83 -0.71 21.12
N GLY A 97 -13.70 -1.57 20.60
CA GLY A 97 -13.71 -3.00 20.92
C GLY A 97 -12.46 -3.73 20.43
N THR A 98 -12.08 -3.51 19.16
CA THR A 98 -10.86 -4.10 18.59
C THR A 98 -9.62 -3.66 19.36
N TRP A 99 -9.54 -2.38 19.73
CA TRP A 99 -8.43 -1.86 20.52
C TRP A 99 -8.29 -2.53 21.88
N ALA A 100 -9.39 -2.71 22.60
CA ALA A 100 -9.38 -3.31 23.93
C ALA A 100 -8.71 -4.70 23.94
N ILE A 101 -8.77 -5.41 22.80
CA ILE A 101 -8.13 -6.71 22.63
C ILE A 101 -6.71 -6.54 22.07
N ALA A 102 -6.56 -5.84 20.95
CA ALA A 102 -5.30 -5.74 20.22
C ALA A 102 -4.19 -5.08 21.06
N SER A 103 -4.52 -4.00 21.79
CA SER A 103 -3.54 -3.29 22.64
C SER A 103 -2.98 -4.17 23.74
N VAL A 104 -3.83 -4.89 24.46
CA VAL A 104 -3.40 -5.82 25.51
C VAL A 104 -2.51 -6.91 24.92
N ARG A 105 -2.92 -7.48 23.78
CA ARG A 105 -2.17 -8.57 23.12
C ARG A 105 -0.84 -8.10 22.52
N ALA A 106 -0.73 -6.83 22.16
CA ALA A 106 0.50 -6.20 21.72
C ALA A 106 1.40 -5.72 22.88
N GLY A 107 0.98 -5.87 24.14
CA GLY A 107 1.74 -5.42 25.32
C GLY A 107 1.50 -3.97 25.74
N PHE A 108 0.49 -3.31 25.16
CA PHE A 108 0.12 -1.90 25.39
C PHE A 108 -1.23 -1.77 26.12
N GLY A 109 -1.57 -2.72 26.99
CA GLY A 109 -2.76 -2.63 27.82
C GLY A 109 -2.74 -1.34 28.66
N GLY A 110 -3.85 -0.59 28.65
CA GLY A 110 -3.98 0.68 29.37
C GLY A 110 -3.48 1.91 28.61
N TYR A 111 -2.83 1.74 27.46
CA TYR A 111 -2.41 2.87 26.62
C TYR A 111 -3.60 3.45 25.83
N SER A 112 -3.45 4.72 25.46
CA SER A 112 -4.40 5.42 24.60
C SER A 112 -4.30 4.94 23.14
N ARG A 113 -5.41 4.90 22.41
CA ARG A 113 -5.40 4.71 20.94
C ARG A 113 -4.69 5.82 20.19
N PHE A 114 -4.55 6.98 20.81
CA PHE A 114 -3.83 8.12 20.25
C PHE A 114 -2.32 8.03 20.51
N ASP A 115 -1.87 7.11 21.37
CA ASP A 115 -0.44 6.84 21.53
C ASP A 115 0.11 6.21 20.23
N PRO A 116 1.04 6.87 19.52
CA PRO A 116 1.46 6.42 18.19
C PRO A 116 2.12 5.03 18.20
N GLU A 117 2.92 4.75 19.23
CA GLU A 117 3.65 3.50 19.36
C GLU A 117 2.71 2.35 19.68
N ALA A 118 1.83 2.51 20.67
CA ALA A 118 0.81 1.53 21.00
C ALA A 118 -0.12 1.27 19.81
N ASN A 119 -0.49 2.31 19.05
CA ASN A 119 -1.35 2.17 17.88
C ASN A 119 -0.68 1.35 16.77
N ILE A 120 0.58 1.68 16.42
CA ILE A 120 1.36 0.94 15.42
C ILE A 120 1.62 -0.51 15.85
N ALA A 121 2.03 -0.72 17.10
CA ALA A 121 2.30 -2.06 17.63
C ALA A 121 1.04 -2.95 17.67
N SER A 122 -0.10 -2.37 18.04
CA SER A 122 -1.39 -3.07 18.02
C SER A 122 -1.82 -3.44 16.59
N ALA A 123 -1.56 -2.57 15.62
CA ALA A 123 -1.81 -2.86 14.21
C ALA A 123 -0.93 -4.01 13.73
N ALA A 124 0.37 -3.99 14.05
CA ALA A 124 1.30 -5.07 13.72
C ALA A 124 0.86 -6.41 14.31
N TRP A 125 0.45 -6.42 15.59
CA TRP A 125 -0.08 -7.62 16.23
C TRP A 125 -1.31 -8.16 15.50
N LEU A 126 -2.27 -7.29 15.18
CA LEU A 126 -3.53 -7.72 14.56
C LEU A 126 -3.33 -8.20 13.12
N VAL A 127 -2.43 -7.59 12.35
CA VAL A 127 -2.04 -8.07 11.02
C VAL A 127 -1.36 -9.45 11.11
N ASN A 128 -0.43 -9.63 12.04
CA ASN A 128 0.20 -10.92 12.29
C ASN A 128 -0.82 -11.98 12.76
N TYR A 129 -1.79 -11.59 13.59
CA TYR A 129 -2.89 -12.46 13.97
C TYR A 129 -3.69 -12.92 12.75
N SER A 130 -4.10 -11.99 11.87
CA SER A 130 -4.81 -12.34 10.63
C SER A 130 -4.03 -13.29 9.72
N ILE A 131 -2.71 -13.10 9.60
CA ILE A 131 -1.84 -14.01 8.82
C ILE A 131 -1.85 -15.41 9.44
N ARG A 132 -1.56 -15.51 10.74
CA ARG A 132 -1.43 -16.81 11.43
C ARG A 132 -2.75 -17.57 11.52
N THR A 133 -3.88 -16.87 11.59
CA THR A 133 -5.21 -17.50 11.62
C THR A 133 -5.85 -17.58 10.24
N GLN A 134 -5.12 -17.27 9.16
CA GLN A 134 -5.61 -17.32 7.78
C GLN A 134 -6.96 -16.60 7.61
N HIS A 135 -7.03 -15.36 8.10
CA HIS A 135 -8.24 -14.56 7.99
C HIS A 135 -8.72 -14.50 6.52
N PRO A 136 -10.02 -14.70 6.23
CA PRO A 136 -10.51 -14.86 4.85
C PRO A 136 -10.23 -13.66 3.95
N ALA A 137 -10.12 -12.47 4.52
CA ALA A 137 -9.74 -11.24 3.82
C ALA A 137 -8.22 -10.93 3.85
N GLY A 138 -7.38 -11.90 4.21
CA GLY A 138 -5.92 -11.79 4.28
C GLY A 138 -5.39 -10.99 5.48
N ALA A 139 -4.10 -10.62 5.40
CA ALA A 139 -3.35 -9.95 6.47
C ALA A 139 -3.99 -8.65 6.97
N TRP A 140 -4.60 -7.87 6.07
CA TRP A 140 -5.24 -6.60 6.38
C TRP A 140 -6.76 -6.74 6.56
N GLY A 141 -7.24 -7.93 6.93
CA GLY A 141 -8.66 -8.28 6.96
C GLY A 141 -9.53 -7.41 7.86
N HIS A 142 -8.95 -6.80 8.89
CA HIS A 142 -9.66 -5.93 9.85
C HIS A 142 -9.78 -4.46 9.42
N TRP A 143 -9.10 -4.04 8.35
CA TRP A 143 -9.15 -2.67 7.83
C TRP A 143 -9.97 -2.59 6.55
N SER A 144 -10.75 -1.52 6.40
CA SER A 144 -11.40 -1.21 5.13
C SER A 144 -10.39 -0.67 4.13
N CYS A 145 -9.46 0.18 4.58
CA CYS A 145 -8.30 0.56 3.79
C CYS A 145 -7.40 -0.65 3.54
N LYS A 146 -6.96 -0.81 2.29
CA LYS A 146 -6.04 -1.86 1.86
C LYS A 146 -4.74 -1.25 1.32
N PRO A 147 -3.62 -2.00 1.37
CA PRO A 147 -2.37 -1.58 0.75
C PRO A 147 -2.51 -1.25 -0.73
#